data_AF-A0A1C5WGA8-F1
#
_entry.id   AF-A0A1C5WGA8-F1
#
_cell.length_a   1.000
_cell.length_b   1.000
_cell.length_c   1.000
_cell.angle_alpha   90.00
_cell.angle_beta   90.00
_cell.angle_gamma   90.00
#
_symmetry.space_group_name_H-M   'P 1'
#
loop_
_entity.id
_entity.type
_entity.pdbx_description
1 polymer ?
#
loop_
_entity_poly.entity_id
_entity_poly.type
_entity_poly.pdbx_seq_one_letter_code
_entity_poly.pdbx_strand_id
1 'polypeptide(L)' 'MNFASALFSLKRGHKIKRKHWAGWWELDGNEVMMHCYDGRVINIRDSEDITYTIENMACDDWTIADNYGAKGEI' A
#
# COMPACT_ATOMS: atom_id res chain seq x y z
N MET A 1 -7.19 -8.65 4.70
CA MET A 1 -6.72 -8.51 6.09
C MET A 1 -7.07 -7.11 6.56
N ASN A 2 -7.26 -6.91 7.86
CA ASN A 2 -7.39 -5.57 8.41
C ASN A 2 -6.10 -4.77 8.25
N PHE A 3 -6.19 -3.45 8.33
CA PHE A 3 -5.03 -2.60 8.15
C PHE A 3 -3.98 -2.76 9.24
N ALA A 4 -4.35 -3.12 10.47
CA ALA A 4 -3.35 -3.40 11.51
C ALA A 4 -2.37 -4.52 11.08
N SER A 5 -2.90 -5.61 10.53
CA SER A 5 -2.10 -6.70 9.96
C SER A 5 -1.32 -6.26 8.73
N ALA A 6 -1.92 -5.42 7.88
CA ALA A 6 -1.26 -4.88 6.71
C ALA A 6 -0.07 -3.98 7.11
N LEU A 7 -0.24 -3.12 8.12
CA LEU A 7 0.81 -2.24 8.64
C LEU A 7 1.97 -3.04 9.25
N PHE A 8 1.69 -4.16 9.94
CA PHE A 8 2.76 -5.07 10.39
C PHE A 8 3.54 -5.68 9.21
N SER A 9 2.85 -6.03 8.12
CA SER A 9 3.49 -6.55 6.91
C SER A 9 4.32 -5.45 6.23
N LEU A 10 3.78 -4.24 6.13
CA LEU A 10 4.44 -3.06 5.59
C LEU A 10 5.73 -2.73 6.33
N LYS A 11 5.70 -2.75 7.68
CA LYS A 11 6.88 -2.57 8.53
C LYS A 11 7.94 -3.68 8.40
N ARG A 12 7.58 -4.83 7.82
CA ARG A 12 8.52 -5.93 7.50
C ARG A 12 9.07 -5.85 6.08
N GLY A 13 8.75 -4.78 5.35
CA GLY A 13 9.24 -4.55 3.98
C GLY A 13 8.31 -5.07 2.89
N HIS A 14 7.14 -5.62 3.23
CA HIS A 14 6.16 -6.06 2.23
C HIS A 14 5.41 -4.85 1.65
N LYS A 15 5.16 -4.87 0.35
CA LYS A 15 4.19 -3.97 -0.28
C LYS A 15 2.78 -4.43 0.09
N ILE A 16 1.88 -3.48 0.33
CA ILE A 16 0.48 -3.79 0.68
C ILE A 16 -0.49 -3.07 -0.24
N LYS A 17 -1.68 -3.62 -0.44
CA LYS A 17 -2.72 -2.97 -1.25
C LYS A 17 -4.11 -3.40 -0.81
N ARG A 18 -5.11 -2.62 -1.21
CA ARG A 18 -6.51 -3.05 -1.24
C ARG A 18 -6.69 -4.07 -2.36
N LYS A 19 -7.51 -5.11 -2.14
CA LYS A 19 -7.74 -6.20 -3.13
C LYS A 19 -8.17 -5.69 -4.50
N HIS A 20 -8.99 -4.65 -4.53
CA HIS A 20 -9.61 -4.12 -5.75
C HIS A 20 -8.82 -2.95 -6.38
N TRP A 21 -7.82 -2.40 -5.68
CA TRP A 21 -7.06 -1.25 -6.16
C TRP A 21 -5.83 -1.71 -6.94
N ALA A 22 -5.55 -1.10 -8.08
CA ALA A 22 -4.40 -1.48 -8.90
C ALA A 22 -3.05 -1.07 -8.26
N GLY A 23 -3.05 0.03 -7.51
CA GLY A 23 -1.88 0.53 -6.78
C GLY A 23 -1.44 -0.34 -5.61
N TRP A 24 -0.36 0.10 -4.95
CA TRP A 24 0.15 -0.47 -3.71
C TRP A 24 0.83 0.61 -2.86
N TRP A 25 1.01 0.31 -1.58
CA TRP A 25 1.76 1.11 -0.64
C TRP A 25 3.05 0.39 -0.31
N GLU A 26 4.12 1.16 -0.13
CA GLU A 26 5.40 0.69 0.36
C GLU A 26 5.91 1.62 1.47
N LEU A 27 6.83 1.11 2.27
CA LEU A 27 7.48 1.86 3.33
C LEU A 27 8.91 2.16 2.89
N ASP A 28 9.19 3.43 2.59
CA ASP A 28 10.53 3.92 2.30
C ASP A 28 11.05 4.66 3.54
N GLY A 29 11.96 4.00 4.27
CA GLY A 29 12.38 4.45 5.60
C GLY A 29 11.21 4.54 6.58
N ASN A 30 10.75 5.76 6.87
CA ASN A 30 9.59 6.03 7.73
C ASN A 30 8.46 6.77 6.98
N GLU A 31 8.47 6.67 5.65
CA GLU A 31 7.50 7.31 4.76
C GLU A 31 6.64 6.24 4.09
N VAL A 32 5.32 6.41 4.16
CA VAL A 32 4.40 5.55 3.42
C VAL A 32 4.20 6.16 2.05
N MET A 33 4.73 5.49 1.03
CA MET A 33 4.65 5.91 -0.37
C MET A 33 3.54 5.12 -1.06
N MET A 34 2.58 5.82 -1.65
CA MET A 34 1.46 5.25 -2.38
C MET A 34 1.75 5.30 -3.87
N HIS A 35 1.90 4.13 -4.49
CA HIS A 35 2.02 3.96 -5.93
C HIS A 35 0.62 3.84 -6.52
N CYS A 36 0.20 4.89 -7.21
CA CYS A 36 -1.12 5.00 -7.81
C CYS A 36 -1.21 4.24 -9.14
N TYR A 37 -2.43 3.93 -9.58
CA TYR A 37 -2.66 3.19 -10.83
C TYR A 37 -2.20 3.93 -12.09
N ASP A 38 -2.10 5.27 -12.00
CA ASP A 38 -1.70 6.17 -13.07
C ASP A 38 -0.18 6.41 -13.12
N GLY A 39 0.59 5.72 -12.27
CA GLY A 39 2.05 5.83 -12.19
C GLY A 39 2.54 6.96 -11.30
N ARG A 40 1.65 7.76 -10.69
CA ARG A 40 2.06 8.73 -9.65
C ARG A 40 2.52 8.01 -8.39
N VAL A 41 3.53 8.57 -7.74
CA VAL A 41 3.98 8.15 -6.41
C VAL A 41 3.77 9.33 -5.48
N ILE A 42 2.94 9.15 -4.45
CA ILE A 42 2.62 10.21 -3.49
C ILE A 42 2.93 9.74 -2.08
N ASN A 43 3.51 10.62 -1.27
CA ASN A 43 3.62 10.37 0.17
C ASN A 43 2.22 10.44 0.77
N ILE A 44 1.87 9.54 1.69
CA ILE A 44 0.55 9.51 2.33
C ILE A 44 0.18 10.86 3.00
N ARG A 45 1.18 11.63 3.45
CA ARG A 45 0.98 12.95 4.06
C ARG A 45 0.53 14.01 3.04
N ASP A 46 0.83 13.80 1.77
CA ASP A 46 0.49 14.67 0.65
C ASP A 46 -0.79 14.21 -0.07
N SER A 47 -1.55 13.29 0.53
CA SER A 47 -2.85 12.84 0.01
C SER A 47 -3.79 14.03 -0.18
N GLU A 48 -4.31 14.20 -1.40
CA GLU A 48 -5.25 15.28 -1.76
C GLU A 48 -6.50 15.27 -0.87
N ASP A 49 -6.97 14.08 -0.49
CA ASP A 49 -8.03 13.87 0.50
C ASP A 49 -7.55 12.90 1.58
N ILE A 50 -7.10 13.45 2.72
CA ILE A 50 -6.61 12.64 3.84
C ILE A 50 -7.73 11.85 4.53
N THR A 51 -8.96 12.34 4.52
CA THR A 51 -10.11 11.66 5.14
C THR A 51 -10.43 10.39 4.38
N TYR A 52 -10.52 10.47 3.06
CA TYR A 52 -10.69 9.30 2.19
C TYR A 52 -9.57 8.28 2.37
N THR A 53 -8.32 8.74 2.51
CA THR A 53 -7.17 7.85 2.76
C THR A 53 -7.30 7.12 4.10
N ILE A 54 -7.71 7.81 5.17
CA ILE A 54 -7.94 7.19 6.49
C ILE A 54 -9.13 6.21 6.44
N GLU A 55 -10.22 6.53 5.74
CA GLU A 55 -11.33 5.61 5.51
C GLU A 55 -10.87 4.33 4.78
N ASN A 56 -9.96 4.47 3.81
CA ASN A 56 -9.36 3.33 3.14
C ASN A 56 -8.49 2.48 4.09
N MET A 57 -7.77 3.10 5.03
CA MET A 57 -7.05 2.40 6.10
C MET A 57 -7.99 1.67 7.04
N ALA A 58 -9.24 2.11 7.22
CA ALA A 58 -10.19 1.44 8.12
C ALA A 58 -10.81 0.16 7.53
N CYS A 59 -10.50 -0.22 6.29
CA CYS A 59 -11.11 -1.37 5.63
C CYS A 59 -10.36 -2.70 5.86
N ASP A 60 -11.03 -3.83 5.61
CA ASP A 60 -10.55 -5.19 5.92
C ASP A 60 -10.12 -6.05 4.72
N ASP A 61 -10.05 -5.45 3.53
CA ASP A 61 -9.67 -6.09 2.26
C ASP A 61 -8.23 -5.75 1.84
N TRP A 62 -7.30 -5.59 2.78
CA TRP A 62 -5.87 -5.49 2.47
C TRP A 62 -5.27 -6.85 2.08
N THR A 63 -4.23 -6.83 1.27
CA THR A 63 -3.41 -7.98 0.86
C THR A 63 -1.96 -7.55 0.62
N ILE A 64 -1.03 -8.50 0.67
CA ILE A 64 0.36 -8.29 0.24
C ILE A 64 0.39 -8.13 -1.28
N ALA A 65 1.24 -7.22 -1.76
CA ALA A 65 1.41 -6.85 -3.16
C ALA A 65 2.76 -7.31 -3.76
N ASP A 66 3.61 -8.01 -3.02
CA ASP A 66 4.96 -8.42 -3.46
C ASP A 66 4.97 -9.35 -4.70
N ASN A 67 3.82 -9.93 -5.06
CA ASN A 67 3.67 -10.67 -6.31
C ASN A 67 3.51 -9.76 -7.54
N TYR A 68 3.46 -8.44 -7.38
CA TYR A 68 3.50 -7.45 -8.47
C TYR A 68 4.97 -7.22 -8.90
N GLY A 69 5.58 -8.24 -9.52
CA GLY A 69 6.96 -8.16 -10.01
C GLY A 69 7.76 -9.47 -10.07
N ALA A 70 7.27 -10.59 -9.50
CA ALA A 70 7.94 -11.89 -9.63
C ALA A 70 7.67 -12.55 -11.01
N LYS A 71 8.03 -11.87 -12.10
CA LYS A 71 8.41 -12.55 -13.34
C LYS A 71 9.92 -12.75 -13.30
N GLY A 72 10.33 -13.96 -12.90
CA GLY A 72 11.61 -14.55 -13.26
C GLY A 72 12.79 -14.23 -12.36
N GLU A 73 12.95 -15.01 -11.29
CA GLU A 73 14.26 -15.52 -10.86
C GLU A 73 14.05 -16.95 -10.34
N ILE A 74 14.27 -17.93 -11.25
CA ILE A 74 14.71 -19.29 -10.97
C ILE A 74 15.84 -19.58 -11.98
#